data_AF-A0AAD0B222-F1
#
_entry.id   AF-A0AAD0B222-F1
#
_cell.length_a   1.000
_cell.length_b   1.000
_cell.length_c   1.000
_cell.angle_alpha   90.00
_cell.angle_beta   90.00
_cell.angle_gamma   90.00
#
_symmetry.space_group_name_H-M   'P 1'
#
loop_
_entity.id
_entity.type
_entity.pdbx_description
1 polymer ?
#
loop_
_entity_poly.entity_id
_entity_poly.type
_entity_poly.pdbx_seq_one_letter_code
_entity_poly.pdbx_strand_id
1 'polypeptide(L)'
;MDIMTLDAALPDFNQMQRLQDAMFERIDQWSGHVLPAVAQQVEDLRILVLFVERGCKKSWIGAITLLEDRTFTPAEQNHERASRLGSLLDRLDQHYAEFARLTKRLEVFSLAAVSDAVPALEARTVALQMQSETALARLQRLQEQNDTIVQAIKVFDRPSITQAFKGLIPSAEEVDLVMDTVKDPKVNADLVKAVIAKLNTYADMIEASKTASDLVTAHAQTEARLKEARDDHKRLQSVLQAAQVEQRAVIELSGLASDKQQWQDELGKVEREWTAHRKGLTTTMGSEAATVALMDLYNYLKAVQRACDYA
;
A
#
# COMPACT_ATOMS: atom_id res chain seq x y z
N MET A 1 -21.68 17.93 -37.39
CA MET A 1 -20.63 17.13 -36.72
C MET A 1 -20.98 15.67 -36.93
N ASP A 2 -20.03 14.85 -37.38
CA ASP A 2 -20.26 13.41 -37.66
C ASP A 2 -20.52 12.66 -36.34
N ILE A 3 -21.38 11.64 -36.32
CA ILE A 3 -21.81 11.00 -35.05
C ILE A 3 -20.61 10.39 -34.30
N MET A 4 -19.62 9.87 -35.05
CA MET A 4 -18.38 9.31 -34.50
C MET A 4 -17.44 10.35 -33.88
N THR A 5 -17.52 11.63 -34.25
CA THR A 5 -16.68 12.69 -33.66
C THR A 5 -17.29 13.28 -32.40
N LEU A 6 -18.60 13.15 -32.19
CA LEU A 6 -19.28 13.61 -30.99
C LEU A 6 -19.04 12.66 -29.80
N ASP A 7 -19.08 11.34 -30.02
CA ASP A 7 -18.83 10.34 -28.96
C ASP A 7 -17.41 10.43 -28.39
N ALA A 8 -16.41 10.76 -29.22
CA ALA A 8 -15.04 10.97 -28.77
C ALA A 8 -14.84 12.29 -27.99
N ALA A 9 -15.74 13.26 -28.16
CA ALA A 9 -15.69 14.59 -27.57
C ALA A 9 -16.48 14.69 -26.24
N LEU A 10 -17.32 13.70 -25.94
CA LEU A 10 -18.07 13.61 -24.70
C LEU A 10 -17.31 12.78 -23.64
N PRO A 11 -17.37 13.17 -22.35
CA PRO A 11 -16.87 12.34 -21.26
C PRO A 11 -17.69 11.05 -21.12
N ASP A 12 -17.00 9.95 -20.82
CA ASP A 12 -17.63 8.72 -20.33
C ASP A 12 -17.87 8.83 -18.81
N PHE A 13 -19.02 9.39 -18.44
CA PHE A 13 -19.41 9.56 -17.04
C PHE A 13 -19.62 8.23 -16.31
N ASN A 14 -19.96 7.14 -17.02
CA ASN A 14 -20.06 5.81 -16.42
C ASN A 14 -18.67 5.30 -16.01
N GLN A 15 -17.67 5.49 -16.86
CA GLN A 15 -16.28 5.17 -16.54
C GLN A 15 -15.79 6.03 -15.37
N MET A 16 -16.06 7.34 -15.38
CA MET A 16 -15.71 8.23 -14.28
C MET A 16 -16.32 7.77 -12.95
N GLN A 17 -17.60 7.40 -12.93
CA GLN A 17 -18.25 6.89 -11.73
C GLN A 17 -17.61 5.58 -11.25
N ARG A 18 -17.33 4.62 -12.15
CA ARG A 18 -16.63 3.37 -11.80
C ARG A 18 -15.24 3.61 -11.21
N LEU A 19 -14.47 4.53 -11.81
CA LEU A 19 -13.15 4.90 -11.29
C LEU A 19 -13.25 5.56 -9.92
N GLN A 20 -14.24 6.43 -9.72
CA GLN A 20 -14.50 7.06 -8.43
C GLN A 20 -14.84 6.03 -7.34
N ASP A 21 -15.76 5.12 -7.64
CA ASP A 21 -16.15 4.06 -6.70
C ASP A 21 -14.96 3.14 -6.38
N ALA A 22 -14.18 2.76 -7.38
CA ALA A 22 -12.96 1.96 -7.18
C ALA A 22 -11.91 2.69 -6.34
N MET A 23 -11.70 3.99 -6.56
CA MET A 23 -10.81 4.81 -5.73
C MET A 23 -11.31 4.83 -4.29
N PHE A 24 -12.60 5.03 -4.06
CA PHE A 24 -13.15 5.16 -2.72
C PHE A 24 -13.15 3.84 -1.96
N GLU A 25 -13.52 2.74 -2.61
CA GLU A 25 -13.43 1.40 -2.02
C GLU A 25 -12.00 1.08 -1.60
N ARG A 26 -11.01 1.40 -2.45
CA ARG A 26 -9.60 1.21 -2.13
C ARG A 26 -9.15 2.06 -0.95
N ILE A 27 -9.62 3.32 -0.85
CA ILE A 27 -9.34 4.19 0.30
C ILE A 27 -9.94 3.61 1.58
N ASP A 28 -11.20 3.17 1.56
CA ASP A 28 -11.87 2.61 2.74
C ASP A 28 -11.19 1.31 3.19
N GLN A 29 -10.77 0.47 2.24
CA GLN A 29 -10.11 -0.79 2.54
C GLN A 29 -8.72 -0.61 3.17
N TRP A 30 -7.94 0.39 2.73
CA TRP A 30 -6.50 0.44 3.03
C TRP A 30 -6.05 1.62 3.89
N SER A 31 -6.84 2.69 4.01
CA SER A 31 -6.44 3.90 4.78
C SER A 31 -6.15 3.63 6.26
N GLY A 32 -6.82 2.63 6.86
CA GLY A 32 -6.59 2.22 8.25
C GLY A 32 -5.28 1.45 8.49
N HIS A 33 -4.56 1.08 7.42
CA HIS A 33 -3.37 0.24 7.47
C HIS A 33 -2.07 0.99 7.14
N VAL A 34 -2.13 2.31 6.95
CA VAL A 34 -1.00 3.15 6.55
C VAL A 34 -0.69 4.24 7.56
N LEU A 35 0.44 4.92 7.39
CA LEU A 35 0.80 6.06 8.20
C LEU A 35 -0.24 7.19 8.09
N PRO A 36 -0.45 7.99 9.16
CA PRO A 36 -1.44 9.07 9.16
C PRO A 36 -1.29 10.07 8.02
N ALA A 37 -0.07 10.35 7.57
CA ALA A 37 0.19 11.26 6.45
C ALA A 37 -0.37 10.72 5.13
N VAL A 38 -0.22 9.41 4.88
CA VAL A 38 -0.77 8.74 3.70
C VAL A 38 -2.29 8.68 3.80
N ALA A 39 -2.82 8.29 4.96
CA ALA A 39 -4.26 8.21 5.21
C ALA A 39 -4.96 9.57 4.97
N GLN A 40 -4.39 10.65 5.50
CA GLN A 40 -4.92 12.00 5.28
C GLN A 40 -4.87 12.40 3.81
N GLN A 41 -3.74 12.14 3.11
CA GLN A 41 -3.58 12.54 1.72
C GLN A 41 -4.57 11.82 0.79
N VAL A 42 -4.87 10.55 1.03
CA VAL A 42 -5.85 9.82 0.20
C VAL A 42 -7.29 10.23 0.52
N GLU A 43 -7.59 10.63 1.75
CA GLU A 43 -8.89 11.23 2.08
C GLU A 43 -9.05 12.63 1.46
N ASP A 44 -7.98 13.43 1.46
CA ASP A 44 -7.96 14.73 0.76
C ASP A 44 -8.22 14.56 -0.75
N LEU A 45 -7.70 13.49 -1.37
CA LEU A 45 -8.02 13.14 -2.76
C LEU A 45 -9.51 12.87 -2.94
N ARG A 46 -10.11 12.04 -2.08
CA ARG A 46 -11.56 11.72 -2.14
C ARG A 46 -12.40 12.99 -2.08
N ILE A 47 -12.12 13.85 -1.11
CA ILE A 47 -12.81 15.13 -0.93
C ILE A 47 -12.62 16.00 -2.19
N LEU A 48 -11.41 16.04 -2.74
CA LEU A 48 -11.10 16.84 -3.92
C LEU A 48 -11.84 16.35 -5.17
N VAL A 49 -11.89 15.04 -5.44
CA VAL A 49 -12.61 14.47 -6.58
C VAL A 49 -14.09 14.85 -6.54
N LEU A 50 -14.76 14.65 -5.40
CA LEU A 50 -16.17 15.05 -5.21
C LEU A 50 -16.38 16.56 -5.37
N PHE A 51 -15.45 17.36 -4.85
CA PHE A 51 -15.51 18.82 -4.96
C PHE A 51 -15.39 19.27 -6.42
N VAL A 52 -14.46 18.67 -7.17
CA VAL A 52 -14.20 18.98 -8.59
C VAL A 52 -15.39 18.55 -9.44
N GLU A 53 -15.92 17.34 -9.24
CA GLU A 53 -17.09 16.83 -9.95
C GLU A 53 -18.29 17.79 -9.82
N ARG A 54 -18.68 18.11 -8.58
CA ARG A 54 -19.82 19.00 -8.30
C ARG A 54 -19.59 20.41 -8.81
N GLY A 55 -18.38 20.93 -8.64
CA GLY A 55 -18.01 22.28 -9.09
C GLY A 55 -18.03 22.40 -10.61
N CYS A 56 -17.47 21.41 -11.32
CA CYS A 56 -17.49 21.36 -12.78
C CYS A 56 -18.92 21.25 -13.30
N LYS A 57 -19.76 20.38 -12.69
CA LYS A 57 -21.18 20.26 -13.03
C LYS A 57 -21.92 21.58 -12.90
N LYS A 58 -21.69 22.29 -11.80
CA LYS A 58 -22.26 23.62 -11.58
C LYS A 58 -21.81 24.62 -12.66
N SER A 59 -20.55 24.59 -13.07
CA SER A 59 -20.01 25.51 -14.07
C SER A 59 -20.66 25.33 -15.44
N TRP A 60 -20.77 24.10 -15.97
CA TRP A 60 -21.41 23.90 -17.28
C TRP A 60 -22.92 24.12 -17.24
N ILE A 61 -23.61 23.79 -16.13
CA ILE A 61 -25.04 24.10 -15.96
C ILE A 61 -25.28 25.62 -15.95
N GLY A 62 -24.40 26.37 -15.28
CA GLY A 62 -24.43 27.83 -15.28
C GLY A 62 -24.29 28.40 -16.69
N ALA A 63 -23.35 27.86 -17.48
CA ALA A 63 -23.16 28.24 -18.87
C ALA A 63 -24.37 27.88 -19.76
N ILE A 64 -24.97 26.69 -19.59
CA ILE A 64 -26.21 26.29 -20.29
C ILE A 64 -27.32 27.31 -20.01
N THR A 65 -27.55 27.63 -18.74
CA THR A 65 -28.62 28.56 -18.31
C THR A 65 -28.40 29.97 -18.86
N LEU A 66 -27.13 30.37 -19.00
CA LEU A 66 -26.75 31.66 -19.57
C LEU A 66 -27.04 31.75 -21.08
N LEU A 67 -26.83 30.64 -21.80
CA LEU A 67 -26.99 30.50 -23.24
C LEU A 67 -28.42 30.18 -23.70
N GLU A 68 -29.24 29.63 -22.80
CA GLU A 68 -30.63 29.28 -23.09
C GLU A 68 -31.41 30.50 -23.63
N ASP A 69 -32.12 30.27 -24.74
CA ASP A 69 -32.93 31.26 -25.45
C ASP A 69 -32.20 32.55 -25.86
N ARG A 70 -30.87 32.52 -25.98
CA ARG A 70 -30.07 33.66 -26.48
C ARG A 70 -30.08 33.72 -28.00
N THR A 71 -30.74 34.74 -28.53
CA THR A 71 -30.70 35.08 -29.96
C THR A 71 -30.24 36.52 -30.17
N PHE A 72 -29.44 36.76 -31.20
CA PHE A 72 -29.08 38.09 -31.66
C PHE A 72 -29.83 38.40 -32.95
N THR A 73 -30.52 39.53 -33.00
CA THR A 73 -31.29 39.91 -34.19
C THR A 73 -30.43 40.72 -35.17
N PRO A 74 -30.64 40.60 -36.49
CA PRO A 74 -29.92 41.42 -37.47
C PRO A 74 -30.22 42.93 -37.37
N ALA A 75 -31.35 43.30 -36.76
CA ALA A 75 -31.82 44.68 -36.62
C ALA A 75 -31.15 45.44 -35.45
N GLU A 76 -30.38 44.77 -34.59
CA GLU A 76 -29.65 45.40 -33.49
C GLU A 76 -28.52 46.31 -34.00
N GLN A 77 -28.39 47.49 -33.39
CA GLN A 77 -27.26 48.37 -33.70
C GLN A 77 -25.94 47.68 -33.33
N ASN A 78 -24.91 47.86 -34.16
CA ASN A 78 -23.62 47.20 -33.96
C ASN A 78 -23.01 47.41 -32.56
N HIS A 79 -23.15 48.61 -31.98
CA HIS A 79 -22.64 48.93 -30.64
C HIS A 79 -23.42 48.21 -29.53
N GLU A 80 -24.75 48.14 -29.64
CA GLU A 80 -25.62 47.45 -28.67
C GLU A 80 -25.38 45.93 -28.72
N ARG A 81 -25.24 45.36 -29.92
CA ARG A 81 -24.87 43.95 -30.12
C ARG A 81 -23.51 43.65 -29.49
N ALA A 82 -22.50 44.44 -29.79
CA ALA A 82 -21.14 44.24 -29.27
C ALA A 82 -21.10 44.32 -27.74
N SER A 83 -21.86 45.24 -27.14
CA SER A 83 -21.99 45.36 -25.68
C SER A 83 -22.68 44.15 -25.05
N ARG A 84 -23.82 43.71 -25.61
CA ARG A 84 -24.55 42.51 -25.13
C ARG A 84 -23.71 41.24 -25.26
N LEU A 85 -23.06 41.06 -26.41
CA LEU A 85 -22.18 39.92 -26.66
C LEU A 85 -20.97 39.96 -25.72
N GLY A 86 -20.34 41.12 -25.53
CA GLY A 86 -19.24 41.28 -24.56
C GLY A 86 -19.64 40.85 -23.15
N SER A 87 -20.77 41.35 -22.63
CA SER A 87 -21.24 40.97 -21.30
C SER A 87 -21.58 39.47 -21.19
N LEU A 88 -22.11 38.86 -22.25
CA LEU A 88 -22.37 37.43 -22.30
C LEU A 88 -21.07 36.62 -22.27
N LEU A 89 -20.09 36.99 -23.10
CA LEU A 89 -18.79 36.34 -23.17
C LEU A 89 -18.04 36.47 -21.85
N ASP A 90 -18.05 37.63 -21.19
CA ASP A 90 -17.44 37.82 -19.86
C ASP A 90 -18.01 36.85 -18.82
N ARG A 91 -19.33 36.62 -18.84
CA ARG A 91 -19.99 35.67 -17.92
C ARG A 91 -19.72 34.21 -18.28
N LEU A 92 -19.66 33.87 -19.57
CA LEU A 92 -19.24 32.54 -20.02
C LEU A 92 -17.79 32.26 -19.61
N ASP A 93 -16.93 33.25 -19.72
CA ASP A 93 -15.53 33.17 -19.32
C ASP A 93 -15.39 32.96 -17.81
N GLN A 94 -16.27 33.53 -16.99
CA GLN A 94 -16.29 33.23 -15.54
C GLN A 94 -16.62 31.76 -15.26
N HIS A 95 -17.62 31.18 -15.94
CA HIS A 95 -17.96 29.77 -15.78
C HIS A 95 -16.84 28.86 -16.28
N TYR A 96 -16.25 29.17 -17.42
CA TYR A 96 -15.11 28.44 -17.97
C TYR A 96 -13.89 28.54 -17.06
N ALA A 97 -13.55 29.74 -16.56
CA ALA A 97 -12.41 29.93 -15.67
C ALA A 97 -12.56 29.16 -14.36
N GLU A 98 -13.78 29.09 -13.81
CA GLU A 98 -14.05 28.27 -12.63
C GLU A 98 -13.88 26.77 -12.94
N PHE A 99 -14.42 26.29 -14.07
CA PHE A 99 -14.22 24.92 -14.53
C PHE A 99 -12.71 24.59 -14.65
N ALA A 100 -11.96 25.38 -15.40
CA ALA A 100 -10.53 25.17 -15.64
C ALA A 100 -9.70 25.27 -14.34
N ARG A 101 -10.10 26.12 -13.39
CA ARG A 101 -9.46 26.21 -12.07
C ARG A 101 -9.63 24.93 -11.26
N LEU A 102 -10.82 24.33 -11.31
CA LEU A 102 -11.13 23.07 -10.61
C LEU A 102 -10.38 21.89 -11.22
N THR A 103 -10.37 21.76 -12.55
CA THR A 103 -9.61 20.71 -13.24
C THR A 103 -8.12 20.85 -12.95
N LYS A 104 -7.58 22.07 -13.01
CA LYS A 104 -6.18 22.33 -12.67
C LYS A 104 -5.83 21.99 -11.22
N ARG A 105 -6.74 22.23 -10.28
CA ARG A 105 -6.54 21.87 -8.87
C ARG A 105 -6.39 20.36 -8.68
N LEU A 106 -7.17 19.55 -9.40
CA LEU A 106 -7.01 18.08 -9.39
C LEU A 106 -5.71 17.63 -10.05
N GLU A 107 -5.34 18.27 -11.17
CA GLU A 107 -4.11 17.98 -11.90
C GLU A 107 -2.88 18.09 -10.99
N VAL A 108 -2.75 19.23 -10.30
CA VAL A 108 -1.58 19.54 -9.46
C VAL A 108 -1.60 18.83 -8.10
N PHE A 109 -2.72 18.19 -7.73
CA PHE A 109 -2.80 17.44 -6.48
C PHE A 109 -1.88 16.22 -6.55
N SER A 110 -0.82 16.24 -5.74
CA SER A 110 0.19 15.18 -5.70
C SER A 110 -0.13 14.15 -4.62
N LEU A 111 0.09 12.87 -4.94
CA LEU A 111 0.07 11.74 -4.00
C LEU A 111 1.47 11.40 -3.49
N ALA A 112 2.31 12.42 -3.28
CA ALA A 112 3.72 12.24 -2.91
C ALA A 112 3.94 11.40 -1.65
N ALA A 113 3.09 11.51 -0.62
CA ALA A 113 3.28 10.72 0.60
C ALA A 113 3.09 9.21 0.33
N VAL A 114 2.21 8.85 -0.61
CA VAL A 114 2.06 7.46 -1.07
C VAL A 114 3.33 7.01 -1.80
N SER A 115 3.82 7.79 -2.78
CA SER A 115 5.00 7.41 -3.58
C SER A 115 6.28 7.35 -2.76
N ASP A 116 6.46 8.29 -1.84
CA ASP A 116 7.67 8.40 -1.02
C ASP A 116 7.73 7.31 0.06
N ALA A 117 6.57 6.78 0.48
CA ALA A 117 6.50 5.71 1.46
C ALA A 117 6.92 4.34 0.92
N VAL A 118 6.72 4.08 -0.38
CA VAL A 118 7.02 2.78 -1.02
C VAL A 118 8.46 2.30 -0.77
N PRO A 119 9.52 3.05 -1.16
CA PRO A 119 10.89 2.56 -1.01
C PRO A 119 11.32 2.38 0.45
N ALA A 120 10.85 3.26 1.34
CA ALA A 120 11.13 3.18 2.76
C ALA A 120 10.50 1.94 3.40
N LEU A 121 9.26 1.61 3.02
CA LEU A 121 8.56 0.42 3.50
C LEU A 121 9.16 -0.87 2.93
N GLU A 122 9.53 -0.89 1.66
CA GLU A 122 10.24 -2.02 1.05
C GLU A 122 11.55 -2.34 1.80
N ALA A 123 12.39 -1.32 2.02
CA ALA A 123 13.64 -1.49 2.75
C ALA A 123 13.41 -1.97 4.19
N ARG A 124 12.41 -1.42 4.88
CA ARG A 124 12.03 -1.82 6.25
C ARG A 124 11.54 -3.27 6.30
N THR A 125 10.69 -3.69 5.37
CA THR A 125 10.19 -5.08 5.31
C THR A 125 11.33 -6.05 5.06
N VAL A 126 12.24 -5.76 4.12
CA VAL A 126 13.41 -6.60 3.85
C VAL A 126 14.31 -6.72 5.08
N ALA A 127 14.60 -5.61 5.76
CA ALA A 127 15.41 -5.63 6.97
C ALA A 127 14.76 -6.47 8.09
N LEU A 128 13.45 -6.33 8.31
CA LEU A 128 12.70 -7.13 9.28
C LEU A 128 12.64 -8.61 8.91
N GLN A 129 12.52 -8.94 7.63
CA GLN A 129 12.57 -10.30 7.14
C GLN A 129 13.91 -10.96 7.47
N MET A 130 15.03 -10.30 7.16
CA MET A 130 16.38 -10.80 7.49
C MET A 130 16.58 -10.97 9.00
N GLN A 131 16.08 -10.03 9.81
CA GLN A 131 16.13 -10.14 11.28
C GLN A 131 15.31 -11.33 11.79
N SER A 132 14.11 -11.54 11.24
CA SER A 132 13.23 -12.65 11.58
C SER A 132 13.88 -14.01 11.26
N GLU A 133 14.50 -14.13 10.08
CA GLU A 133 15.24 -15.33 9.66
C GLU A 133 16.45 -15.61 10.55
N THR A 134 17.20 -14.57 10.92
CA THR A 134 18.33 -14.69 11.84
C THR A 134 17.87 -15.14 13.24
N ALA A 135 16.76 -14.58 13.72
CA ALA A 135 16.16 -14.97 15.00
C ALA A 135 15.66 -16.43 14.97
N LEU A 136 15.06 -16.87 13.85
CA LEU A 136 14.62 -18.24 13.64
C LEU A 136 15.80 -19.23 13.64
N ALA A 137 16.89 -18.90 12.93
CA ALA A 137 18.09 -19.74 12.92
C ALA A 137 18.72 -19.86 14.31
N ARG A 138 18.77 -18.75 15.08
CA ARG A 138 19.20 -18.77 16.48
C ARG A 138 18.30 -19.66 17.34
N LEU A 139 16.98 -19.56 17.16
CA LEU A 139 16.00 -20.38 17.86
C LEU A 139 16.23 -21.88 17.62
N GLN A 140 16.37 -22.27 16.34
CA GLN A 140 16.61 -23.66 15.94
C GLN A 140 17.91 -24.20 16.55
N ARG A 141 18.99 -23.41 16.51
CA ARG A 141 20.26 -23.79 17.14
C ARG A 141 20.13 -24.01 18.65
N LEU A 142 19.38 -23.14 19.36
CA LEU A 142 19.13 -23.31 20.79
C LEU A 142 18.23 -24.53 21.09
N GLN A 143 17.32 -24.89 20.18
CA GLN A 143 16.48 -26.09 20.34
C GLN A 143 17.32 -27.36 20.20
N GLU A 144 18.16 -27.45 19.17
CA GLU A 144 19.09 -28.56 18.97
C GLU A 144 20.06 -28.72 20.15
N GLN A 145 20.56 -27.60 20.69
CA GLN A 145 21.37 -27.58 21.90
C GLN A 145 20.62 -28.14 23.11
N ASN A 146 19.40 -27.68 23.36
CA ASN A 146 18.61 -28.15 24.48
C ASN A 146 18.29 -29.64 24.39
N ASP A 147 17.93 -30.11 23.19
CA ASP A 147 17.65 -31.52 22.93
C ASP A 147 18.90 -32.40 23.17
N THR A 148 20.08 -31.89 22.82
CA THR A 148 21.36 -32.56 23.07
C THR A 148 21.67 -32.65 24.56
N ILE A 149 21.46 -31.57 25.33
CA ILE A 149 21.63 -31.57 26.79
C ILE A 149 20.63 -32.51 27.46
N VAL A 150 19.36 -32.51 27.06
CA VAL A 150 18.33 -33.42 27.59
C VAL A 150 18.68 -34.88 27.30
N GLN A 151 19.16 -35.18 26.10
CA GLN A 151 19.64 -36.53 25.77
C GLN A 151 20.83 -36.94 26.63
N ALA A 152 21.77 -36.02 26.87
CA ALA A 152 22.92 -36.27 27.73
C ALA A 152 22.52 -36.55 29.18
N ILE A 153 21.67 -35.70 29.78
CA ILE A 153 21.14 -35.93 31.13
C ILE A 153 20.49 -37.31 31.23
N LYS A 154 19.63 -37.68 30.27
CA LYS A 154 18.97 -39.00 30.24
C LYS A 154 19.92 -40.19 30.16
N VAL A 155 21.13 -40.03 29.62
CA VAL A 155 22.15 -41.10 29.56
C VAL A 155 22.99 -41.12 30.83
N PHE A 156 23.44 -39.95 31.32
CA PHE A 156 24.31 -39.86 32.50
C PHE A 156 23.59 -40.05 33.84
N ASP A 157 22.29 -39.79 33.92
CA ASP A 157 21.45 -40.09 35.10
C ASP A 157 21.02 -41.56 35.20
N ARG A 158 21.39 -42.41 34.23
CA ARG A 158 21.11 -43.86 34.34
C ARG A 158 21.94 -44.43 35.50
N PRO A 159 21.34 -45.16 36.46
CA PRO A 159 22.06 -45.65 37.64
C PRO A 159 23.33 -46.44 37.32
N SER A 160 23.31 -47.23 36.24
CA SER A 160 24.45 -48.01 35.75
C SER A 160 25.64 -47.12 35.31
N ILE A 161 25.36 -46.00 34.63
CA ILE A 161 26.36 -45.02 34.20
C ILE A 161 26.81 -44.13 35.37
N THR A 162 25.86 -43.65 36.17
CA THR A 162 26.17 -42.82 37.34
C THR A 162 27.07 -43.56 38.34
N GLN A 163 26.84 -44.87 38.55
CA GLN A 163 27.70 -45.71 39.40
C GLN A 163 29.07 -45.96 38.77
N ALA A 164 29.13 -46.23 37.47
CA ALA A 164 30.38 -46.51 36.75
C ALA A 164 31.33 -45.30 36.73
N PHE A 165 30.79 -44.10 36.53
CA PHE A 165 31.59 -42.87 36.38
C PHE A 165 31.45 -41.90 37.57
N LYS A 166 30.80 -42.31 38.66
CA LYS A 166 30.57 -41.51 39.87
C LYS A 166 29.94 -40.13 39.61
N GLY A 167 29.08 -40.03 38.59
CA GLY A 167 28.41 -38.78 38.20
C GLY A 167 29.26 -37.78 37.40
N LEU A 168 30.48 -38.15 37.01
CA LEU A 168 31.32 -37.39 36.08
C LEU A 168 30.91 -37.66 34.62
N ILE A 169 31.13 -36.70 33.74
CA ILE A 169 31.02 -36.88 32.30
C ILE A 169 32.36 -37.47 31.80
N PRO A 170 32.39 -38.72 31.31
CA PRO A 170 33.64 -39.37 30.91
C PRO A 170 34.12 -38.92 29.53
N SER A 171 35.41 -39.08 29.28
CA SER A 171 36.00 -38.98 27.94
C SER A 171 35.69 -40.22 27.09
N ALA A 172 35.82 -40.12 25.77
CA ALA A 172 35.59 -41.25 24.87
C ALA A 172 36.51 -42.46 25.19
N GLU A 173 37.73 -42.20 25.66
CA GLU A 173 38.72 -43.22 26.06
C GLU A 173 38.34 -43.88 27.39
N GLU A 174 37.82 -43.10 28.35
CA GLU A 174 37.33 -43.61 29.63
C GLU A 174 36.10 -44.50 29.46
N VAL A 175 35.25 -44.22 28.47
CA VAL A 175 34.09 -45.06 28.14
C VAL A 175 34.53 -46.45 27.70
N ASP A 176 35.58 -46.57 26.88
CA ASP A 176 36.10 -47.88 26.46
C ASP A 176 36.63 -48.71 27.63
N LEU A 177 37.28 -48.05 28.58
CA LEU A 177 37.92 -48.73 29.71
C LEU A 177 36.91 -49.26 30.73
N VAL A 178 35.77 -48.57 30.89
CA VAL A 178 34.83 -48.81 31.99
C VAL A 178 33.58 -49.56 31.52
N MET A 179 33.12 -49.37 30.28
CA MET A 179 31.84 -49.95 29.82
C MET A 179 31.85 -51.48 29.71
N ASP A 180 33.01 -52.11 29.55
CA ASP A 180 33.15 -53.58 29.61
C ASP A 180 32.72 -54.17 30.97
N THR A 181 32.68 -53.33 32.01
CA THR A 181 32.28 -53.74 33.37
C THR A 181 30.80 -53.46 33.68
N VAL A 182 30.10 -52.72 32.82
CA VAL A 182 28.68 -52.34 32.99
C VAL A 182 27.78 -53.45 32.44
N LYS A 183 27.04 -54.13 33.33
CA LYS A 183 26.18 -55.28 32.97
C LYS A 183 24.75 -54.90 32.52
N ASP A 184 24.53 -53.65 32.14
CA ASP A 184 23.19 -53.15 31.76
C ASP A 184 22.96 -53.33 30.24
N PRO A 185 22.06 -54.22 29.81
CA PRO A 185 21.83 -54.49 28.38
C PRO A 185 21.18 -53.31 27.64
N LYS A 186 20.69 -52.27 28.34
CA LYS A 186 20.08 -51.08 27.74
C LYS A 186 21.07 -49.94 27.50
N VAL A 187 22.34 -50.13 27.86
CA VAL A 187 23.40 -49.12 27.72
C VAL A 187 24.62 -49.77 27.08
N ASN A 188 25.09 -49.23 25.94
CA ASN A 188 26.33 -49.68 25.30
C ASN A 188 27.32 -48.51 25.16
N ALA A 189 28.60 -48.83 24.98
CA ALA A 189 29.67 -47.84 24.86
C ALA A 189 29.43 -46.87 23.69
N ASP A 190 28.91 -47.36 22.56
CA ASP A 190 28.63 -46.55 21.38
C ASP A 190 27.60 -45.45 21.64
N LEU A 191 26.53 -45.75 22.40
CA LEU A 191 25.52 -44.75 22.77
C LEU A 191 26.13 -43.64 23.63
N VAL A 192 26.94 -44.00 24.63
CA VAL A 192 27.57 -43.03 25.54
C VAL A 192 28.58 -42.16 24.78
N LYS A 193 29.42 -42.77 23.93
CA LYS A 193 30.35 -42.03 23.06
C LYS A 193 29.64 -41.11 22.07
N ALA A 194 28.53 -41.54 21.47
CA ALA A 194 27.76 -40.72 20.54
C ALA A 194 27.18 -39.47 21.22
N VAL A 195 26.71 -39.61 22.47
CA VAL A 195 26.22 -38.49 23.28
C VAL A 195 27.35 -37.53 23.65
N ILE A 196 28.52 -38.05 24.06
CA ILE A 196 29.70 -37.23 24.33
C ILE A 196 30.15 -36.47 23.09
N ALA A 197 30.20 -37.14 21.93
CA ALA A 197 30.57 -36.51 20.66
C ALA A 197 29.61 -35.36 20.29
N LYS A 198 28.29 -35.54 20.50
CA LYS A 198 27.29 -34.47 20.31
C LYS A 198 27.38 -33.35 21.34
N LEU A 199 27.66 -33.65 22.61
CA LEU A 199 27.92 -32.60 23.60
C LEU A 199 29.14 -31.75 23.20
N ASN A 200 30.19 -32.39 22.68
CA ASN A 200 31.41 -31.70 22.27
C ASN A 200 31.21 -30.76 21.07
N THR A 201 30.15 -30.93 20.26
CA THR A 201 29.83 -29.94 19.21
C THR A 201 29.36 -28.60 19.77
N TYR A 202 29.03 -28.55 21.07
CA TYR A 202 28.63 -27.34 21.80
C TYR A 202 29.62 -27.03 22.95
N ALA A 203 30.87 -27.47 22.83
CA ALA A 203 31.91 -27.39 23.85
C ALA A 203 32.15 -25.98 24.39
N ASP A 204 32.09 -24.94 23.56
CA ASP A 204 32.30 -23.53 23.97
C ASP A 204 31.36 -23.06 25.11
N MET A 205 30.22 -23.74 25.31
CA MET A 205 29.28 -23.46 26.39
C MET A 205 29.26 -24.51 27.49
N ILE A 206 29.72 -25.74 27.19
CA ILE A 206 29.69 -26.90 28.08
C ILE A 206 31.07 -27.14 28.71
N GLU A 207 32.07 -26.30 28.40
CA GLU A 207 33.44 -26.33 28.95
C GLU A 207 33.48 -26.38 30.48
N ALA A 208 32.46 -25.83 31.15
CA ALA A 208 32.30 -25.86 32.59
C ALA A 208 31.55 -27.11 33.12
N SER A 209 30.90 -27.89 32.27
CA SER A 209 30.12 -29.05 32.67
C SER A 209 31.00 -30.29 32.76
N LYS A 210 31.45 -30.59 33.98
CA LYS A 210 32.25 -31.79 34.28
C LYS A 210 31.41 -32.89 34.91
N THR A 211 30.21 -32.55 35.38
CA THR A 211 29.30 -33.44 36.09
C THR A 211 27.92 -33.45 35.45
N ALA A 212 27.12 -34.49 35.73
CA ALA A 212 25.72 -34.54 35.33
C ALA A 212 24.88 -33.38 35.93
N SER A 213 25.24 -32.90 37.13
CA SER A 213 24.60 -31.74 37.77
C SER A 213 24.84 -30.44 37.01
N ASP A 214 26.01 -30.28 36.39
CA ASP A 214 26.31 -29.10 35.57
C ASP A 214 25.46 -29.08 34.31
N LEU A 215 25.18 -30.25 33.71
CA LEU A 215 24.26 -30.37 32.57
C LEU A 215 22.84 -29.96 32.93
N VAL A 216 22.35 -30.27 34.14
CA VAL A 216 21.04 -29.81 34.62
C VAL A 216 21.01 -28.28 34.73
N THR A 217 22.10 -27.66 35.19
CA THR A 217 22.22 -26.20 35.24
C THR A 217 22.27 -25.59 33.85
N ALA A 218 23.05 -26.18 32.94
CA ALA A 218 23.13 -25.77 31.53
C ALA A 218 21.78 -25.91 30.81
N HIS A 219 21.00 -26.96 31.13
CA HIS A 219 19.64 -27.13 30.64
C HIS A 219 18.75 -25.97 31.11
N ALA A 220 18.72 -25.66 32.40
CA ALA A 220 17.91 -24.56 32.93
C ALA A 220 18.27 -23.19 32.28
N GLN A 221 19.56 -22.93 32.06
CA GLN A 221 20.01 -21.72 31.36
C GLN A 221 19.61 -21.72 29.88
N THR A 222 19.71 -22.86 29.20
CA THR A 222 19.33 -22.99 27.79
C THR A 222 17.81 -22.86 27.61
N GLU A 223 17.01 -23.41 28.53
CA GLU A 223 15.55 -23.20 28.54
C GLU A 223 15.18 -21.73 28.72
N ALA A 224 15.85 -21.00 29.62
CA ALA A 224 15.64 -19.57 29.78
C ALA A 224 15.95 -18.80 28.48
N ARG A 225 17.09 -19.08 27.85
CA ARG A 225 17.48 -18.48 26.55
C ARG A 225 16.53 -18.86 25.41
N LEU A 226 16.00 -20.09 25.43
CA LEU A 226 15.01 -20.56 24.47
C LEU A 226 13.70 -19.80 24.61
N LYS A 227 13.25 -19.56 25.85
CA LYS A 227 12.05 -18.77 26.12
C LYS A 227 12.22 -17.34 25.59
N GLU A 228 13.33 -16.68 25.92
CA GLU A 228 13.65 -15.35 25.41
C GLU A 228 13.71 -15.31 23.87
N ALA A 229 14.39 -16.28 23.25
CA ALA A 229 14.49 -16.35 21.79
C ALA A 229 13.12 -16.59 21.11
N ARG A 230 12.21 -17.37 21.73
CA ARG A 230 10.83 -17.54 21.25
C ARG A 230 10.06 -16.23 21.32
N ASP A 231 10.13 -15.55 22.45
CA ASP A 231 9.39 -14.30 22.67
C ASP A 231 9.90 -13.21 21.72
N ASP A 232 11.22 -13.11 21.54
CA ASP A 232 11.87 -12.21 20.58
C ASP A 232 11.46 -12.51 19.13
N HIS A 233 11.50 -13.79 18.72
CA HIS A 233 11.09 -14.19 17.37
C HIS A 233 9.60 -13.90 17.13
N LYS A 234 8.73 -14.22 18.09
CA LYS A 234 7.29 -13.92 18.00
C LYS A 234 7.02 -12.43 17.87
N ARG A 235 7.73 -11.59 18.63
CA ARG A 235 7.64 -10.12 18.53
C ARG A 235 8.09 -9.64 17.15
N LEU A 236 9.23 -10.11 16.66
CA LEU A 236 9.74 -9.75 15.33
C LEU A 236 8.77 -10.17 14.22
N GLN A 237 8.21 -11.39 14.31
CA GLN A 237 7.22 -11.87 13.34
C GLN A 237 5.96 -11.01 13.33
N SER A 238 5.47 -10.57 14.49
CA SER A 238 4.33 -9.65 14.57
C SER A 238 4.63 -8.29 13.94
N VAL A 239 5.84 -7.75 14.16
CA VAL A 239 6.25 -6.47 13.57
C VAL A 239 6.42 -6.58 12.06
N LEU A 240 7.01 -7.68 11.59
CA LEU A 240 7.14 -8.00 10.17
C LEU A 240 5.77 -8.11 9.50
N GLN A 241 4.82 -8.83 10.11
CA GLN A 241 3.48 -8.97 9.57
C GLN A 241 2.78 -7.60 9.46
N ALA A 242 2.90 -6.75 10.47
CA ALA A 242 2.36 -5.39 10.42
C ALA A 242 2.99 -4.55 9.29
N ALA A 243 4.32 -4.62 9.14
CA ALA A 243 5.03 -3.92 8.06
C ALA A 243 4.64 -4.44 6.67
N GLN A 244 4.42 -5.74 6.51
CA GLN A 244 3.94 -6.34 5.26
C GLN A 244 2.51 -5.90 4.91
N VAL A 245 1.64 -5.78 5.91
CA VAL A 245 0.27 -5.24 5.71
C VAL A 245 0.34 -3.76 5.30
N GLU A 246 1.15 -2.97 5.99
CA GLU A 246 1.39 -1.55 5.67
C GLU A 246 1.95 -1.38 4.25
N GLN A 247 2.96 -2.17 3.88
CA GLN A 247 3.55 -2.16 2.54
C GLN A 247 2.51 -2.51 1.47
N ARG A 248 1.73 -3.57 1.68
CA ARG A 248 0.65 -3.95 0.75
C ARG A 248 -0.36 -2.81 0.60
N ALA A 249 -0.78 -2.20 1.70
CA ALA A 249 -1.72 -1.09 1.70
C ALA A 249 -1.21 0.10 0.86
N VAL A 250 0.07 0.47 1.02
CA VAL A 250 0.68 1.55 0.23
C VAL A 250 0.79 1.18 -1.26
N ILE A 251 1.15 -0.07 -1.58
CA ILE A 251 1.20 -0.55 -2.97
C ILE A 251 -0.19 -0.45 -3.63
N GLU A 252 -1.24 -0.91 -2.95
CA GLU A 252 -2.61 -0.80 -3.47
C GLU A 252 -2.98 0.67 -3.68
N LEU A 253 -2.78 1.53 -2.67
CA LEU A 253 -3.06 2.97 -2.74
C LEU A 253 -2.24 3.71 -3.80
N SER A 254 -1.07 3.20 -4.20
CA SER A 254 -0.28 3.79 -5.30
C SER A 254 -1.02 3.77 -6.64
N GLY A 255 -1.96 2.84 -6.83
CA GLY A 255 -2.82 2.77 -8.01
C GLY A 255 -3.77 3.97 -8.14
N LEU A 256 -4.05 4.70 -7.05
CA LEU A 256 -4.94 5.88 -7.07
C LEU A 256 -4.44 6.99 -8.00
N ALA A 257 -3.12 7.09 -8.21
CA ALA A 257 -2.57 8.09 -9.13
C ALA A 257 -3.02 7.85 -10.59
N SER A 258 -3.05 6.58 -11.01
CA SER A 258 -3.52 6.18 -12.34
C SER A 258 -5.03 6.41 -12.47
N ASP A 259 -5.80 6.01 -11.47
CA ASP A 259 -7.26 6.16 -11.47
C ASP A 259 -7.65 7.65 -11.49
N LYS A 260 -6.96 8.49 -10.70
CA LYS A 260 -7.10 9.96 -10.73
C LYS A 260 -6.85 10.51 -12.13
N GLN A 261 -5.77 10.09 -12.78
CA GLN A 261 -5.40 10.58 -14.10
C GLN A 261 -6.45 10.22 -15.15
N GLN A 262 -6.92 8.96 -15.17
CA GLN A 262 -7.95 8.52 -16.12
C GLN A 262 -9.27 9.26 -15.90
N TRP A 263 -9.68 9.44 -14.65
CA TRP A 263 -10.87 10.22 -14.30
C TRP A 263 -10.75 11.68 -14.79
N GLN A 264 -9.56 12.26 -14.62
CA GLN A 264 -9.27 13.62 -15.08
C GLN A 264 -9.24 13.73 -16.61
N ASP A 265 -8.71 12.73 -17.32
CA ASP A 265 -8.63 12.72 -18.79
C ASP A 265 -10.04 12.76 -19.42
N GLU A 266 -10.99 12.04 -18.83
CA GLU A 266 -12.40 12.09 -19.22
C GLU A 266 -13.00 13.49 -19.01
N LEU A 267 -12.80 14.09 -17.84
CA LEU A 267 -13.25 15.46 -17.57
C LEU A 267 -12.57 16.49 -18.49
N GLY A 268 -11.31 16.25 -18.85
CA GLY A 268 -10.50 17.06 -19.76
C GLY A 268 -11.02 17.08 -21.20
N LYS A 269 -11.93 16.17 -21.60
CA LYS A 269 -12.65 16.28 -22.87
C LYS A 269 -13.54 17.53 -22.89
N VAL A 270 -14.25 17.82 -21.80
CA VAL A 270 -15.07 19.04 -21.67
C VAL A 270 -14.23 20.30 -21.75
N GLU A 271 -13.08 20.32 -21.06
CA GLU A 271 -12.18 21.48 -21.08
C GLU A 271 -11.70 21.80 -22.49
N ARG A 272 -11.29 20.76 -23.25
CA ARG A 272 -10.79 20.89 -24.62
C ARG A 272 -11.84 21.44 -25.57
N GLU A 273 -13.04 20.87 -25.55
CA GLU A 273 -14.12 21.31 -26.43
C GLU A 273 -14.62 22.70 -26.05
N TRP A 274 -14.81 22.98 -24.76
CA TRP A 274 -15.20 24.33 -24.31
C TRP A 274 -14.15 25.37 -24.71
N THR A 275 -12.86 25.04 -24.58
CA THR A 275 -11.76 25.91 -25.08
C THR A 275 -11.84 26.13 -26.58
N ALA A 276 -12.13 25.09 -27.37
CA ALA A 276 -12.24 25.19 -28.83
C ALA A 276 -13.39 26.12 -29.24
N HIS A 277 -14.57 25.95 -28.65
CA HIS A 277 -15.72 26.84 -28.87
C HIS A 277 -15.42 28.28 -28.46
N ARG A 278 -14.76 28.48 -27.31
CA ARG A 278 -14.41 29.81 -26.79
C ARG A 278 -13.48 30.58 -27.73
N LYS A 279 -12.48 29.92 -28.33
CA LYS A 279 -11.53 30.56 -29.27
C LYS A 279 -12.21 31.19 -30.48
N GLY A 280 -13.37 30.65 -30.89
CA GLY A 280 -14.14 31.17 -32.02
C GLY A 280 -15.06 32.35 -31.68
N LEU A 281 -15.27 32.67 -30.40
CA LEU A 281 -16.21 33.68 -29.95
C LEU A 281 -15.52 35.05 -29.76
N THR A 282 -15.95 36.07 -30.51
CA THR A 282 -15.46 37.44 -30.37
C THR A 282 -16.60 38.47 -30.40
N THR A 283 -16.38 39.64 -29.78
CA THR A 283 -17.37 40.74 -29.79
C THR A 283 -17.56 41.37 -31.16
N THR A 284 -16.66 41.10 -32.11
CA THR A 284 -16.70 41.62 -33.49
C THR A 284 -17.51 40.74 -34.44
N MET A 285 -18.02 39.59 -33.98
CA MET A 285 -18.82 38.69 -34.80
C MET A 285 -20.11 39.36 -35.30
N GLY A 286 -20.53 38.98 -36.51
CA GLY A 286 -21.86 39.29 -37.03
C GLY A 286 -22.95 38.55 -36.23
N SER A 287 -24.17 39.09 -36.25
CA SER A 287 -25.32 38.60 -35.45
C SER A 287 -25.62 37.10 -35.68
N GLU A 288 -25.60 36.67 -36.94
CA GLU A 288 -25.83 35.28 -37.34
C GLU A 288 -24.69 34.37 -36.88
N ALA A 289 -23.43 34.77 -37.12
CA ALA A 289 -22.25 33.99 -36.71
C ALA A 289 -22.15 33.84 -35.19
N ALA A 290 -22.47 34.90 -34.43
CA ALA A 290 -22.51 34.84 -32.97
C ALA A 290 -23.62 33.90 -32.47
N THR A 291 -24.81 33.97 -33.06
CA THR A 291 -25.94 33.10 -32.71
C THR A 291 -25.60 31.63 -32.95
N VAL A 292 -25.02 31.31 -34.11
CA VAL A 292 -24.61 29.94 -34.46
C VAL A 292 -23.54 29.43 -33.48
N ALA A 293 -22.46 30.19 -33.25
CA ALA A 293 -21.37 29.76 -32.39
C ALA A 293 -21.80 29.54 -30.92
N LEU A 294 -22.69 30.40 -30.41
CA LEU A 294 -23.25 30.25 -29.05
C LEU A 294 -24.22 29.06 -28.96
N MET A 295 -25.00 28.83 -30.01
CA MET A 295 -25.89 27.66 -30.09
C MET A 295 -25.10 26.35 -30.17
N ASP A 296 -23.99 26.32 -30.90
CA ASP A 296 -23.11 25.15 -30.96
C ASP A 296 -22.53 24.82 -29.58
N LEU A 297 -22.02 25.82 -28.85
CA LEU A 297 -21.55 25.64 -27.47
C LEU A 297 -22.69 25.17 -26.54
N TYR A 298 -23.88 25.78 -26.64
CA TYR A 298 -25.04 25.37 -25.87
C TYR A 298 -25.42 23.91 -26.12
N ASN A 299 -25.47 23.50 -27.38
CA ASN A 299 -25.81 22.14 -27.79
C ASN A 299 -24.77 21.13 -27.28
N TYR A 300 -23.49 21.47 -27.36
CA TYR A 300 -22.41 20.65 -26.80
C TYR A 300 -22.57 20.48 -25.27
N LEU A 301 -22.71 21.59 -24.52
CA LEU A 301 -22.87 21.51 -23.07
C LEU A 301 -24.16 20.79 -22.66
N LYS A 302 -25.25 20.92 -23.42
CA LYS A 302 -26.48 20.13 -23.21
C LYS A 302 -26.24 18.64 -23.46
N ALA A 303 -25.41 18.27 -24.44
CA ALA A 303 -25.04 16.88 -24.67
C ALA A 303 -24.20 16.34 -23.49
N VAL A 304 -23.25 17.12 -22.97
CA VAL A 304 -22.49 16.79 -21.75
C VAL A 304 -23.43 16.60 -20.55
N GLN A 305 -24.38 17.52 -20.35
CA GLN A 305 -25.36 17.42 -19.27
C GLN A 305 -26.22 16.15 -19.39
N ARG A 306 -26.70 15.82 -20.59
CA ARG A 306 -27.45 14.59 -20.83
C ARG A 306 -26.61 13.35 -20.53
N ALA A 307 -25.38 13.30 -21.04
CA ALA A 307 -24.47 12.18 -20.76
C ALA A 307 -24.22 12.01 -19.25
N CYS A 308 -24.10 13.11 -18.50
CA CYS A 308 -23.95 13.09 -17.04
C CYS A 308 -25.22 12.64 -16.30
N ASP A 309 -26.41 13.02 -16.76
CA ASP A 309 -27.67 12.67 -16.08
C ASP A 309 -28.14 11.23 -16.37
N TYR A 310 -27.62 10.60 -17.43
CA TYR A 310 -27.93 9.21 -17.82
C TYR A 310 -26.82 8.19 -17.45
N ALA A 311 -25.77 8.63 -16.78
CA ALA A 311 -24.72 7.78 -16.20
C ALA A 311 -25.06 7.46 -14.74
#